data_AF-A6F227-F1
#
_entry.id   AF-A6F227-F1
#
_cell.length_a   1.000
_cell.length_b   1.000
_cell.length_c   1.000
_cell.angle_alpha   90.00
_cell.angle_beta   90.00
_cell.angle_gamma   90.00
#
_symmetry.space_group_name_H-M   'P 1'
#
loop_
_entity.id
_entity.type
_entity.pdbx_description
1 polymer ?
#
loop_
_entity_poly.entity_id
_entity_poly.type
_entity_poly.pdbx_seq_one_letter_code
_entity_poly.pdbx_strand_id
1 'polypeptide(L)'
;MIRILLIILVALLLGTGLALGLQYDLGYIRISLGNYLIETNFWIGLALLVLLVVVSVLTINLFRRLRHGTGMVAGWLARSNERRARRRTTQGLLALAEGNWPRARKLLTSSAEHADTPLINYLAAAQASFESGDHEAVDELLRKAFESTPGSDMAVGITQAQLQLAGNRLEQALATLVRLRKQAPHHPFVLKLLKNTYVRLEDWRELSRLLPEIRKRNLMESEEQGDLERLVWQNLLQRAAEECRRHSGEPSASLEPLTKLWDELPGFLRRDEHTIREYARLLADLGDEAQAETLLRKVLRNHWGDELVNLYGRVKGLKPDEQLLVAEQWLKDRPNNAELLLALGRLSLRNELWGKAREYFETSLRLRRSRETMAELSRLNAHMGEGENSVKLLMQGLVKDSGLPDLPMPKA
;
A
#
# COMPACT_ATOMS: atom_id res chain seq x y z
N MET A 1 -30.36 -31.93 -56.53
CA MET A 1 -30.89 -32.76 -57.63
C MET A 1 -31.99 -32.04 -58.42
N ILE A 2 -33.02 -31.47 -57.78
CA ILE A 2 -34.13 -30.76 -58.46
C ILE A 2 -33.68 -29.58 -59.35
N ARG A 3 -32.68 -28.80 -58.92
CA ARG A 3 -32.14 -27.68 -59.71
C ARG A 3 -31.47 -28.10 -61.02
N ILE A 4 -30.81 -29.26 -61.04
CA ILE A 4 -30.15 -29.79 -62.23
C ILE A 4 -31.20 -30.34 -63.21
N LEU A 5 -32.23 -31.00 -62.69
CA LEU A 5 -33.33 -31.54 -63.50
C LEU A 5 -34.16 -30.44 -64.17
N LEU A 6 -34.40 -29.32 -63.47
CA LEU A 6 -35.03 -28.11 -64.03
C LEU A 6 -34.19 -27.45 -65.13
N ILE A 7 -32.86 -27.38 -64.95
CA ILE A 7 -31.96 -26.84 -65.98
C ILE A 7 -31.98 -27.70 -67.24
N ILE A 8 -31.99 -29.03 -67.10
CA ILE A 8 -32.05 -29.97 -68.22
C ILE A 8 -33.41 -29.86 -68.95
N LEU A 9 -34.53 -29.76 -68.22
CA LEU A 9 -35.85 -29.60 -68.81
C LEU A 9 -35.99 -28.29 -69.60
N VAL A 10 -35.48 -27.19 -69.04
CA VAL A 10 -35.48 -25.88 -69.69
C VAL A 10 -34.54 -25.87 -70.90
N ALA A 11 -33.37 -26.50 -70.80
CA ALA A 11 -32.44 -26.64 -71.92
C ALA A 11 -33.03 -27.50 -73.06
N LEU A 12 -33.78 -28.56 -72.73
CA LEU A 12 -34.45 -29.40 -73.71
C LEU A 12 -35.55 -28.60 -74.44
N LEU A 13 -36.40 -27.88 -73.69
CA LEU A 13 -37.44 -27.02 -74.25
C LEU A 13 -36.88 -25.92 -75.16
N LEU A 14 -35.81 -25.24 -74.71
CA LEU A 14 -35.08 -24.26 -75.51
C LEU A 14 -34.46 -24.90 -76.76
N GLY A 15 -33.86 -26.08 -76.64
CA GLY A 15 -33.29 -26.82 -77.77
C GLY A 15 -34.34 -27.16 -78.84
N THR A 16 -35.51 -27.66 -78.43
CA THR A 16 -36.64 -27.90 -79.35
C THR A 16 -37.18 -26.61 -79.98
N GLY A 17 -37.28 -25.51 -79.21
CA GLY A 17 -37.71 -24.21 -79.74
C GLY A 17 -36.74 -23.62 -80.77
N LEU A 18 -35.43 -23.75 -80.52
CA LEU A 18 -34.37 -23.36 -81.45
C LEU A 18 -34.37 -24.23 -82.73
N ALA A 19 -34.57 -25.54 -82.60
CA ALA A 19 -34.61 -26.46 -83.74
C ALA A 19 -35.79 -26.19 -84.70
N LEU A 20 -36.96 -25.80 -84.16
CA LEU A 20 -38.13 -25.44 -84.96
C LEU A 20 -38.01 -24.03 -85.58
N GLY A 21 -37.36 -23.09 -84.88
CA GLY A 21 -37.13 -21.74 -85.40
C GLY A 21 -36.16 -21.67 -86.58
N LEU A 22 -35.19 -22.60 -86.66
CA LEU A 22 -34.21 -22.67 -87.76
C LEU A 22 -34.84 -22.99 -89.13
N GLN A 23 -36.08 -23.50 -89.17
CA GLN A 23 -36.80 -23.76 -90.42
C GLN A 23 -37.54 -22.54 -90.99
N TYR A 24 -37.62 -21.43 -90.25
CA TYR A 24 -38.15 -20.15 -90.75
C TYR A 24 -36.99 -19.17 -90.99
N ASP A 25 -36.91 -18.62 -92.20
CA ASP A 25 -35.94 -17.59 -92.57
C ASP A 25 -36.33 -16.25 -91.90
N LEU A 26 -36.01 -16.10 -90.61
CA LEU A 26 -36.40 -14.97 -89.75
C LEU A 26 -35.72 -13.62 -90.10
N GLY A 27 -35.10 -13.51 -91.26
CA GLY A 27 -34.41 -12.29 -91.71
C GLY A 27 -33.00 -12.13 -91.14
N TYR A 28 -32.35 -11.03 -91.52
CA TYR A 28 -30.97 -10.71 -91.17
C TYR A 28 -30.91 -9.55 -90.16
N ILE A 29 -29.96 -9.62 -89.24
CA ILE A 29 -29.61 -8.49 -88.38
C ILE A 29 -28.60 -7.64 -89.15
N ARG A 30 -28.99 -6.39 -89.46
CA ARG A 30 -28.13 -5.41 -90.12
C ARG A 30 -27.71 -4.35 -89.12
N ILE A 31 -26.44 -4.34 -88.76
CA ILE A 31 -25.85 -3.32 -87.88
C ILE A 31 -24.99 -2.41 -88.75
N SER A 32 -25.39 -1.15 -88.91
CA SER A 32 -24.59 -0.13 -89.59
C SER A 32 -23.86 0.73 -88.56
N LEU A 33 -22.53 0.73 -88.61
CA LEU A 33 -21.69 1.59 -87.79
C LEU A 33 -20.76 2.40 -88.70
N GLY A 34 -21.14 3.66 -88.98
CA GLY A 34 -20.43 4.50 -89.95
C GLY A 34 -20.39 3.87 -91.35
N ASN A 35 -19.19 3.60 -91.87
CA ASN A 35 -18.99 2.97 -93.18
C ASN A 35 -19.01 1.42 -93.14
N TYR A 36 -19.15 0.81 -91.95
CA TYR A 36 -19.18 -0.63 -91.80
C TYR A 36 -20.61 -1.13 -91.72
N LEU A 37 -20.93 -2.06 -92.60
CA LEU A 37 -22.21 -2.75 -92.62
C LEU A 37 -21.97 -4.23 -92.34
N ILE A 38 -22.41 -4.68 -91.17
CA ILE A 38 -22.33 -6.09 -90.79
C ILE A 38 -23.73 -6.67 -90.91
N GLU A 39 -23.91 -7.56 -91.89
CA GLU A 39 -25.10 -8.39 -92.04
C GLU A 39 -24.81 -9.77 -91.47
N THR A 40 -25.62 -10.20 -90.51
CA THR A 40 -25.45 -11.49 -89.85
C THR A 40 -26.80 -12.17 -89.75
N ASN A 41 -26.81 -13.50 -89.90
CA ASN A 41 -28.01 -14.30 -89.69
C ASN A 41 -28.53 -14.09 -88.26
N PHE A 42 -29.85 -13.90 -88.10
CA PHE A 42 -30.50 -13.72 -86.80
C PHE A 42 -30.03 -14.74 -85.74
N TRP A 43 -29.86 -16.00 -86.14
CA TRP A 43 -29.40 -17.07 -85.26
C TRP A 43 -27.97 -16.87 -84.75
N ILE A 44 -27.08 -16.36 -85.60
CA ILE A 44 -25.68 -16.09 -85.23
C ILE A 44 -25.63 -14.88 -84.27
N GLY A 45 -26.43 -13.84 -84.53
CA GLY A 45 -26.55 -12.69 -83.63
C GLY A 45 -27.11 -13.08 -82.25
N LEU A 46 -28.13 -13.94 -82.22
CA LEU A 46 -28.70 -14.47 -80.98
C LEU A 46 -27.68 -15.32 -80.20
N ALA A 47 -26.95 -16.21 -80.88
CA ALA A 47 -25.91 -17.03 -80.26
C ALA A 47 -24.81 -16.16 -79.63
N LEU A 48 -24.39 -15.10 -80.32
CA LEU A 48 -23.37 -14.17 -79.83
C LEU A 48 -23.85 -13.36 -78.61
N LEU A 49 -25.12 -12.96 -78.59
CA LEU A 49 -25.74 -12.30 -77.45
C LEU A 49 -25.83 -13.23 -76.23
N VAL A 50 -26.24 -14.49 -76.43
CA VAL A 50 -26.28 -15.50 -75.36
C VAL A 50 -24.88 -15.75 -74.82
N LEU A 51 -23.88 -15.90 -75.70
CA LEU A 51 -22.48 -16.07 -75.30
C LEU A 51 -22.00 -14.90 -74.44
N LEU A 52 -22.30 -13.66 -74.85
CA LEU A 52 -21.93 -12.46 -74.12
C LEU A 52 -22.55 -12.45 -72.72
N VAL A 53 -23.85 -12.76 -72.61
CA VAL A 53 -24.56 -12.84 -71.31
C VAL A 53 -23.94 -13.91 -70.41
N VAL A 54 -23.64 -15.10 -70.95
CA VAL A 54 -23.03 -16.19 -70.19
C VAL A 54 -21.65 -15.80 -69.67
N VAL A 55 -20.80 -15.19 -70.52
CA VAL A 55 -19.46 -14.72 -70.13
C VAL A 55 -19.56 -13.61 -69.08
N SER A 56 -20.51 -12.68 -69.22
CA SER A 56 -20.76 -11.63 -68.21
C SER A 56 -21.19 -12.22 -66.86
N VAL A 57 -22.08 -13.21 -66.86
CA VAL A 57 -22.52 -13.86 -65.61
C VAL A 57 -21.38 -14.64 -64.95
N LEU A 58 -20.58 -15.37 -65.74
CA LEU A 58 -19.40 -16.10 -65.24
C LEU A 58 -18.36 -15.17 -64.63
N THR A 59 -18.03 -14.07 -65.31
CA THR A 59 -17.06 -13.08 -64.82
C THR A 59 -17.55 -12.38 -63.55
N ILE A 60 -18.83 -11.98 -63.48
CA ILE A 60 -19.45 -11.40 -62.27
C ILE A 60 -19.44 -12.40 -61.10
N ASN A 61 -19.77 -13.67 -61.34
CA ASN A 61 -19.75 -14.69 -60.29
C ASN A 61 -18.34 -15.00 -59.79
N LEU A 62 -17.36 -15.09 -60.69
CA LEU A 62 -15.96 -15.31 -60.31
C LEU A 62 -15.45 -14.15 -59.45
N PHE A 63 -15.76 -12.92 -59.84
CA PHE A 63 -15.38 -11.72 -59.10
C PHE A 63 -16.07 -11.62 -57.73
N ARG A 64 -17.36 -11.96 -57.65
CA ARG A 64 -18.09 -12.08 -56.37
C ARG A 64 -17.47 -13.15 -55.48
N ARG A 65 -17.09 -14.32 -56.01
CA ARG A 65 -16.51 -15.41 -55.22
C ARG A 65 -15.11 -15.06 -54.68
N LEU A 66 -14.29 -14.38 -55.48
CA LEU A 66 -13.00 -13.84 -55.02
C LEU A 66 -13.20 -12.78 -53.93
N ARG A 67 -14.16 -11.86 -54.09
CA ARG A 67 -14.47 -10.83 -53.09
C ARG A 67 -15.08 -11.39 -51.80
N HIS A 68 -15.86 -12.47 -51.86
CA HIS A 68 -16.45 -13.10 -50.67
C HIS A 68 -15.54 -14.17 -50.01
N GLY A 69 -14.54 -14.70 -50.72
CA GLY A 69 -13.56 -15.67 -50.18
C GLY A 69 -12.52 -15.05 -49.23
N THR A 70 -12.28 -13.75 -49.32
CA THR A 70 -11.32 -13.01 -48.46
C THR A 70 -11.78 -12.94 -47.00
N GLY A 71 -13.08 -12.89 -46.72
CA GLY A 71 -13.62 -12.80 -45.36
C GLY A 71 -13.34 -14.05 -44.50
N MET A 72 -13.37 -15.25 -45.09
CA MET A 72 -13.08 -16.50 -44.36
C MET A 72 -11.58 -16.66 -44.05
N VAL A 73 -10.71 -16.24 -44.98
CA VAL A 73 -9.25 -16.27 -44.78
C VAL A 73 -8.83 -15.22 -43.76
N ALA A 74 -9.38 -14.01 -43.81
CA ALA A 74 -9.14 -12.97 -42.81
C ALA A 74 -9.57 -13.42 -41.40
N GLY A 75 -10.74 -14.06 -41.27
CA GLY A 75 -11.21 -14.61 -40.00
C GLY A 75 -10.40 -15.81 -39.49
N TRP A 76 -9.81 -16.63 -40.37
CA TRP A 76 -8.90 -17.71 -39.97
C TRP A 76 -7.53 -17.18 -39.55
N LEU A 77 -7.00 -16.18 -40.26
CA LEU A 77 -5.73 -15.53 -39.94
C LEU A 77 -5.81 -14.77 -38.60
N ALA A 78 -6.90 -14.04 -38.36
CA ALA A 78 -7.17 -13.37 -37.09
C ALA A 78 -7.18 -14.37 -35.92
N ARG A 79 -7.94 -15.47 -36.05
CA ARG A 79 -7.98 -16.56 -35.04
C ARG A 79 -6.64 -17.27 -34.85
N SER A 80 -5.85 -17.43 -35.92
CA SER A 80 -4.50 -17.98 -35.82
C SER A 80 -3.56 -17.02 -35.08
N ASN A 81 -3.64 -15.72 -35.33
CA ASN A 81 -2.83 -14.71 -34.66
C ASN A 81 -3.16 -14.61 -33.17
N GLU A 82 -4.45 -14.64 -32.81
CA GLU A 82 -4.91 -14.67 -31.42
C GLU A 82 -4.37 -15.90 -30.68
N ARG A 83 -4.46 -17.10 -31.28
CA ARG A 83 -3.89 -18.33 -30.69
C ARG A 83 -2.38 -18.23 -30.50
N ARG A 84 -1.65 -17.63 -31.44
CA ARG A 84 -0.21 -17.40 -31.31
C ARG A 84 0.11 -16.37 -30.23
N ALA A 85 -0.68 -15.29 -30.14
CA ALA A 85 -0.56 -14.27 -29.10
C ALA A 85 -0.74 -14.90 -27.72
N ARG A 86 -1.81 -15.68 -27.51
CA ARG A 86 -2.03 -16.42 -26.26
C ARG A 86 -0.86 -17.33 -25.88
N ARG A 87 -0.31 -18.10 -26.83
CA ARG A 87 0.89 -18.93 -26.58
C ARG A 87 2.10 -18.10 -26.17
N ARG A 88 2.34 -16.95 -26.84
CA ARG A 88 3.43 -16.03 -26.49
C ARG A 88 3.22 -15.39 -25.13
N THR A 89 1.99 -15.01 -24.78
CA THR A 89 1.64 -14.54 -23.44
C THR A 89 1.98 -15.59 -22.39
N THR A 90 1.54 -16.84 -22.55
CA THR A 90 1.87 -17.91 -21.60
C THR A 90 3.38 -18.12 -21.46
N GLN A 91 4.12 -18.17 -22.59
CA GLN A 91 5.58 -18.28 -22.56
C GLN A 91 6.27 -17.06 -21.96
N GLY A 92 5.72 -15.87 -22.16
CA GLY A 92 6.22 -14.62 -21.60
C GLY A 92 6.02 -14.54 -20.09
N LEU A 93 4.85 -14.95 -19.60
CA LEU A 93 4.57 -15.05 -18.16
C LEU A 93 5.42 -16.15 -17.49
N LEU A 94 5.66 -17.27 -18.17
CA LEU A 94 6.59 -18.29 -17.69
C LEU A 94 8.02 -17.74 -17.60
N ALA A 95 8.50 -17.07 -18.65
CA ALA A 95 9.81 -16.42 -18.63
C ALA A 95 9.92 -15.35 -17.52
N LEU A 96 8.83 -14.62 -17.23
CA LEU A 96 8.77 -13.68 -16.11
C LEU A 96 8.94 -14.41 -14.77
N ALA A 97 8.23 -15.51 -14.57
CA ALA A 97 8.33 -16.32 -13.35
C ALA A 97 9.70 -17.00 -13.17
N GLU A 98 10.35 -17.36 -14.28
CA GLU A 98 11.72 -17.90 -14.31
C GLU A 98 12.80 -16.82 -14.12
N GLY A 99 12.43 -15.53 -14.03
CA GLY A 99 13.38 -14.42 -13.91
C GLY A 99 14.11 -14.06 -15.21
N ASN A 100 13.67 -14.59 -16.36
CA ASN A 100 14.24 -14.25 -17.67
C ASN A 100 13.59 -12.97 -18.22
N TRP A 101 13.95 -11.83 -17.63
CA TRP A 101 13.35 -10.53 -17.88
C TRP A 101 13.39 -10.08 -19.36
N PRO A 102 14.52 -10.18 -20.08
CA PRO A 102 14.57 -9.73 -21.48
C PRO A 102 13.65 -10.56 -22.38
N ARG A 103 13.58 -11.88 -22.17
CA ARG A 103 12.69 -12.77 -22.92
C ARG A 103 11.23 -12.51 -22.57
N ALA A 104 10.91 -12.36 -21.28
CA ALA A 104 9.58 -12.03 -20.81
C ALA A 104 9.06 -10.76 -21.47
N ARG A 105 9.82 -9.66 -21.36
CA ARG A 105 9.50 -8.37 -21.97
C ARG A 105 9.22 -8.50 -23.47
N LYS A 106 10.13 -9.14 -24.22
CA LYS A 106 9.97 -9.30 -25.67
C LYS A 106 8.70 -10.07 -26.04
N LEU A 107 8.44 -11.20 -25.37
CA LEU A 107 7.27 -12.04 -25.65
C LEU A 107 5.97 -11.34 -25.26
N LEU A 108 5.93 -10.70 -24.10
CA LEU A 108 4.75 -10.01 -23.57
C LEU A 108 4.40 -8.79 -24.43
N THR A 109 5.35 -7.88 -24.69
CA THR A 109 5.12 -6.69 -25.52
C THR A 109 4.67 -7.06 -26.94
N SER A 110 5.32 -8.04 -27.59
CA SER A 110 4.95 -8.47 -28.95
C SER A 110 3.63 -9.25 -29.02
N SER A 111 3.16 -9.80 -27.90
CA SER A 111 1.86 -10.48 -27.81
C SER A 111 0.71 -9.52 -27.51
N ALA A 112 0.99 -8.37 -26.90
CA ALA A 112 -0.03 -7.44 -26.39
C ALA A 112 -0.97 -6.92 -27.48
N GLU A 113 -0.46 -6.54 -28.66
CA GLU A 113 -1.27 -5.99 -29.77
C GLU A 113 -2.33 -6.96 -30.32
N HIS A 114 -2.09 -8.26 -30.19
CA HIS A 114 -2.92 -9.32 -30.79
C HIS A 114 -3.59 -10.21 -29.74
N ALA A 115 -3.42 -9.90 -28.46
CA ALA A 115 -4.01 -10.64 -27.36
C ALA A 115 -5.37 -10.05 -27.00
N ASP A 116 -6.26 -10.89 -26.48
CA ASP A 116 -7.57 -10.46 -25.96
C ASP A 116 -7.44 -9.61 -24.69
N THR A 117 -6.28 -9.68 -24.01
CA THR A 117 -5.98 -8.94 -22.77
C THR A 117 -4.65 -8.18 -22.87
N PRO A 118 -4.56 -7.09 -23.67
CA PRO A 118 -3.33 -6.32 -23.85
C PRO A 118 -2.79 -5.73 -22.53
N LEU A 119 -3.70 -5.31 -21.64
CA LEU A 119 -3.38 -4.74 -20.33
C LEU A 119 -2.42 -5.61 -19.52
N ILE A 120 -2.75 -6.89 -19.32
CA ILE A 120 -1.94 -7.80 -18.49
C ILE A 120 -0.54 -7.96 -19.10
N ASN A 121 -0.45 -8.06 -20.43
CA ASN A 121 0.81 -8.22 -21.12
C ASN A 121 1.70 -6.99 -20.97
N TYR A 122 1.15 -5.78 -21.13
CA TYR A 122 1.92 -4.55 -20.94
C TYR A 122 2.33 -4.33 -19.48
N LEU A 123 1.47 -4.62 -18.50
CA LEU A 123 1.83 -4.53 -17.08
C LEU A 123 2.93 -5.53 -16.69
N ALA A 124 2.83 -6.79 -17.16
CA ALA A 124 3.84 -7.81 -16.92
C ALA A 124 5.16 -7.49 -17.64
N ALA A 125 5.10 -6.90 -18.85
CA ALA A 125 6.28 -6.43 -19.55
C ALA A 125 6.93 -5.25 -18.79
N ALA A 126 6.14 -4.33 -18.22
CA ALA A 126 6.65 -3.25 -17.39
C ALA A 126 7.38 -3.78 -16.14
N GLN A 127 6.82 -4.81 -15.48
CA GLN A 127 7.53 -5.50 -14.38
C GLN A 127 8.87 -6.08 -14.86
N ALA A 128 8.90 -6.80 -15.98
CA ALA A 128 10.15 -7.34 -16.52
C ALA A 128 11.17 -6.23 -16.84
N SER A 129 10.74 -5.10 -17.41
CA SER A 129 11.61 -3.94 -17.66
C SER A 129 12.18 -3.36 -16.36
N PHE A 130 11.35 -3.25 -15.32
CA PHE A 130 11.77 -2.77 -14.01
C PHE A 130 12.85 -3.66 -13.39
N GLU A 131 12.65 -4.98 -13.40
CA GLU A 131 13.65 -5.95 -12.90
C GLU A 131 14.95 -5.96 -13.74
N SER A 132 14.88 -5.48 -14.99
CA SER A 132 16.06 -5.30 -15.84
C SER A 132 16.78 -3.96 -15.63
N GLY A 133 16.24 -3.07 -14.79
CA GLY A 133 16.75 -1.70 -14.59
C GLY A 133 16.40 -0.70 -15.71
N ASP A 134 15.55 -1.07 -16.67
CA ASP A 134 15.18 -0.22 -17.81
C ASP A 134 13.94 0.62 -17.47
N HIS A 135 14.17 1.75 -16.80
CA HIS A 135 13.10 2.61 -16.30
C HIS A 135 12.34 3.37 -17.39
N GLU A 136 12.97 3.72 -18.50
CA GLU A 136 12.29 4.38 -19.63
C GLU A 136 11.26 3.43 -20.27
N ALA A 137 11.64 2.17 -20.45
CA ALA A 137 10.71 1.16 -20.95
C ALA A 137 9.52 0.90 -20.01
N VAL A 138 9.69 1.06 -18.70
CA VAL A 138 8.59 0.93 -17.73
C VAL A 138 7.50 1.96 -18.03
N ASP A 139 7.85 3.24 -18.12
CA ASP A 139 6.88 4.31 -18.33
C ASP A 139 6.18 4.19 -19.69
N GLU A 140 6.91 3.81 -20.74
CA GLU A 140 6.33 3.55 -22.05
C GLU A 140 5.31 2.40 -22.01
N LEU A 141 5.65 1.29 -21.34
CA LEU A 141 4.78 0.11 -21.26
C LEU A 141 3.55 0.38 -20.39
N LEU A 142 3.68 1.12 -19.30
CA LEU A 142 2.53 1.56 -18.50
C LEU A 142 1.61 2.48 -19.28
N ARG A 143 2.16 3.37 -20.11
CA ARG A 143 1.36 4.22 -21.01
C ARG A 143 0.62 3.38 -22.06
N LYS A 144 1.29 2.41 -22.69
CA LYS A 144 0.62 1.46 -23.62
C LYS A 144 -0.46 0.65 -22.92
N ALA A 145 -0.23 0.23 -21.69
CA ALA A 145 -1.23 -0.45 -20.88
C ALA A 145 -2.49 0.40 -20.71
N PHE A 146 -2.32 1.67 -20.34
CA PHE A 146 -3.39 2.66 -20.20
C PHE A 146 -4.17 2.91 -21.50
N GLU A 147 -3.44 3.17 -22.59
CA GLU A 147 -4.03 3.46 -23.91
C GLU A 147 -4.76 2.25 -24.50
N SER A 148 -4.29 1.03 -24.21
CA SER A 148 -4.83 -0.20 -24.80
C SER A 148 -6.19 -0.63 -24.25
N THR A 149 -6.54 -0.22 -23.02
CA THR A 149 -7.73 -0.73 -22.31
C THR A 149 -8.42 0.38 -21.53
N PRO A 150 -9.58 0.89 -22.00
CA PRO A 150 -10.37 1.89 -21.28
C PRO A 150 -10.78 1.41 -19.88
N GLY A 151 -10.71 2.30 -18.88
CA GLY A 151 -11.03 1.98 -17.48
C GLY A 151 -9.95 1.21 -16.73
N SER A 152 -8.75 1.08 -17.30
CA SER A 152 -7.60 0.41 -16.66
C SER A 152 -6.81 1.30 -15.69
N ASP A 153 -7.24 2.55 -15.48
CA ASP A 153 -6.58 3.59 -14.67
C ASP A 153 -6.09 3.08 -13.31
N MET A 154 -6.98 2.38 -12.60
CA MET A 154 -6.68 1.83 -11.27
C MET A 154 -5.60 0.75 -11.32
N ALA A 155 -5.68 -0.19 -12.27
CA ALA A 155 -4.73 -1.27 -12.39
C ALA A 155 -3.34 -0.75 -12.78
N VAL A 156 -3.28 0.13 -13.79
CA VAL A 156 -2.03 0.75 -14.25
C VAL A 156 -1.40 1.58 -13.14
N GLY A 157 -2.19 2.42 -12.44
CA GLY A 157 -1.66 3.24 -11.35
C GLY A 157 -1.21 2.43 -10.14
N ILE A 158 -1.89 1.34 -9.80
CA ILE A 158 -1.45 0.43 -8.72
C ILE A 158 -0.11 -0.21 -9.09
N THR A 159 0.03 -0.74 -10.30
CA THR A 159 1.30 -1.31 -10.77
C THR A 159 2.40 -0.25 -10.78
N GLN A 160 2.12 0.97 -11.26
CA GLN A 160 3.05 2.09 -11.22
C GLN A 160 3.53 2.37 -9.78
N ALA A 161 2.62 2.47 -8.82
CA ALA A 161 2.96 2.70 -7.43
C ALA A 161 3.78 1.56 -6.82
N GLN A 162 3.46 0.30 -7.13
CA GLN A 162 4.24 -0.86 -6.64
C GLN A 162 5.67 -0.84 -7.19
N LEU A 163 5.85 -0.57 -8.49
CA LEU A 163 7.17 -0.44 -9.11
C LEU A 163 7.97 0.72 -8.52
N GLN A 164 7.33 1.88 -8.29
CA GLN A 164 7.96 3.02 -7.62
C GLN A 164 8.40 2.67 -6.19
N LEU A 165 7.57 1.97 -5.42
CA LEU A 165 7.92 1.52 -4.07
C LEU A 165 9.06 0.49 -4.04
N ALA A 166 9.06 -0.44 -5.00
CA ALA A 166 10.13 -1.42 -5.17
C ALA A 166 11.46 -0.72 -5.53
N GLY A 167 11.40 0.33 -6.36
CA GLY A 167 12.54 1.16 -6.72
C GLY A 167 12.94 2.21 -5.68
N ASN A 168 12.40 2.16 -4.45
CA ASN A 168 12.63 3.14 -3.38
C ASN A 168 12.29 4.61 -3.76
N ARG A 169 11.41 4.83 -4.74
CA ARG A 169 10.93 6.16 -5.17
C ARG A 169 9.67 6.54 -4.41
N LEU A 170 9.83 6.79 -3.11
CA LEU A 170 8.73 6.91 -2.15
C LEU A 170 7.80 8.10 -2.44
N GLU A 171 8.34 9.25 -2.80
CA GLU A 171 7.57 10.47 -3.07
C GLU A 171 6.74 10.33 -4.35
N GLN A 172 7.31 9.69 -5.38
CA GLN A 172 6.61 9.40 -6.63
C GLN A 172 5.48 8.39 -6.38
N ALA A 173 5.75 7.34 -5.61
CA ALA A 173 4.73 6.38 -5.19
C ALA A 173 3.62 7.07 -4.40
N LEU A 174 3.95 7.96 -3.47
CA LEU A 174 2.97 8.73 -2.70
C LEU A 174 2.09 9.58 -3.62
N ALA A 175 2.67 10.32 -4.57
CA ALA A 175 1.91 11.12 -5.52
C ALA A 175 0.92 10.27 -6.35
N THR A 176 1.40 9.13 -6.86
CA THR A 176 0.55 8.16 -7.58
C THR A 176 -0.58 7.64 -6.70
N LEU A 177 -0.28 7.20 -5.47
CA LEU A 177 -1.25 6.64 -4.53
C LEU A 177 -2.28 7.67 -4.05
N VAL A 178 -1.88 8.92 -3.84
CA VAL A 178 -2.81 10.02 -3.49
C VAL A 178 -3.79 10.28 -4.64
N ARG A 179 -3.32 10.26 -5.90
CA ARG A 179 -4.21 10.36 -7.07
C ARG A 179 -5.20 9.19 -7.12
N LEU A 180 -4.73 7.96 -6.89
CA LEU A 180 -5.59 6.77 -6.84
C LEU A 180 -6.60 6.84 -5.70
N ARG A 181 -6.21 7.37 -4.53
CA ARG A 181 -7.12 7.58 -3.40
C ARG A 181 -8.22 8.58 -3.76
N LYS A 182 -7.94 9.64 -4.53
CA LYS A 182 -8.98 10.57 -4.99
C LYS A 182 -10.01 9.89 -5.90
N GLN A 183 -9.58 8.96 -6.74
CA GLN A 183 -10.46 8.20 -7.64
C GLN A 183 -11.27 7.13 -6.90
N ALA A 184 -10.62 6.40 -5.99
CA ALA A 184 -11.23 5.34 -5.20
C ALA A 184 -10.82 5.47 -3.71
N PRO A 185 -11.50 6.34 -2.92
CA PRO A 185 -11.11 6.68 -1.54
C PRO A 185 -11.05 5.50 -0.57
N HIS A 186 -11.67 4.40 -0.95
CA HIS A 186 -11.97 3.27 -0.10
C HIS A 186 -11.33 1.96 -0.59
N HIS A 187 -10.47 2.03 -1.61
CA HIS A 187 -9.83 0.87 -2.20
C HIS A 187 -8.84 0.22 -1.21
N PRO A 188 -9.08 -1.00 -0.70
CA PRO A 188 -8.29 -1.61 0.38
C PRO A 188 -6.80 -1.69 0.08
N PHE A 189 -6.44 -2.07 -1.16
CA PHE A 189 -5.05 -2.20 -1.56
C PHE A 189 -4.32 -0.85 -1.62
N VAL A 190 -5.01 0.22 -2.01
CA VAL A 190 -4.41 1.57 -2.06
C VAL A 190 -4.16 2.07 -0.65
N LEU A 191 -5.09 1.83 0.28
CA LEU A 191 -4.91 2.15 1.70
C LEU A 191 -3.71 1.39 2.29
N LYS A 192 -3.55 0.10 1.97
CA LYS A 192 -2.39 -0.70 2.39
C LYS A 192 -1.07 -0.15 1.85
N LEU A 193 -1.03 0.21 0.56
CA LEU A 193 0.16 0.81 -0.04
C LEU A 193 0.46 2.19 0.56
N LEU A 194 -0.54 3.07 0.72
CA LEU A 194 -0.38 4.38 1.37
C LEU A 194 0.18 4.25 2.78
N LYS A 195 -0.36 3.35 3.59
CA LYS A 195 0.16 3.05 4.93
C LYS A 195 1.66 2.73 4.88
N ASN A 196 2.04 1.77 4.03
CA ASN A 196 3.45 1.38 3.90
C ASN A 196 4.33 2.55 3.43
N THR A 197 3.83 3.36 2.48
CA THR A 197 4.52 4.55 1.98
C THR A 197 4.72 5.59 3.08
N TYR A 198 3.67 5.93 3.85
CA TYR A 198 3.76 6.90 4.94
C TYR A 198 4.67 6.44 6.07
N VAL A 199 4.68 5.14 6.41
CA VAL A 199 5.63 4.58 7.37
C VAL A 199 7.07 4.77 6.88
N ARG A 200 7.36 4.44 5.61
CA ARG A 200 8.72 4.58 5.05
C ARG A 200 9.17 6.03 4.89
N LEU A 201 8.24 6.96 4.68
CA LEU A 201 8.50 8.40 4.63
C LEU A 201 8.50 9.07 6.01
N GLU A 202 8.16 8.33 7.07
CA GLU A 202 7.94 8.87 8.42
C GLU A 202 6.95 10.05 8.44
N ASP A 203 5.96 10.01 7.57
CA ASP A 203 4.88 11.00 7.52
C ASP A 203 3.76 10.57 8.49
N TRP A 204 4.08 10.70 9.78
CA TRP A 204 3.20 10.30 10.87
C TRP A 204 1.89 11.08 10.89
N ARG A 205 1.86 12.31 10.36
CA ARG A 205 0.67 13.17 10.36
C ARG A 205 -0.36 12.69 9.35
N GLU A 206 0.06 12.35 8.14
CA GLU A 206 -0.86 11.78 7.15
C GLU A 206 -1.25 10.35 7.53
N LEU A 207 -0.34 9.59 8.13
CA LEU A 207 -0.63 8.25 8.63
C LEU A 207 -1.69 8.27 9.75
N SER A 208 -1.61 9.20 10.70
CA SER A 208 -2.61 9.30 11.78
C SER A 208 -4.03 9.59 11.26
N ARG A 209 -4.14 10.32 10.14
CA ARG A 209 -5.42 10.57 9.44
C ARG A 209 -5.93 9.34 8.69
N LEU A 210 -5.04 8.45 8.24
CA LEU A 210 -5.37 7.23 7.51
C LEU A 210 -5.79 6.07 8.44
N LEU A 211 -5.22 5.99 9.65
CA LEU A 211 -5.43 4.88 10.59
C LEU A 211 -6.90 4.61 10.96
N PRO A 212 -7.77 5.61 11.19
CA PRO A 212 -9.19 5.37 11.45
C PRO A 212 -9.91 4.64 10.31
N GLU A 213 -9.52 4.92 9.05
CA GLU A 213 -10.10 4.25 7.88
C GLU A 213 -9.59 2.80 7.76
N ILE A 214 -8.31 2.57 8.06
CA ILE A 214 -7.71 1.23 8.14
C ILE A 214 -8.43 0.39 9.20
N ARG A 215 -8.67 0.97 10.37
CA ARG A 215 -9.42 0.36 11.48
C ARG A 215 -10.81 -0.06 11.04
N LYS A 216 -11.58 0.90 10.49
CA LYS A 216 -12.98 0.69 10.12
C LYS A 216 -13.16 -0.47 9.13
N ARG A 217 -12.12 -0.77 8.34
CA ARG A 217 -12.11 -1.78 7.29
C ARG A 217 -11.42 -3.08 7.69
N ASN A 218 -10.89 -3.19 8.91
CA ASN A 218 -10.15 -4.36 9.40
C ASN A 218 -9.05 -4.81 8.41
N LEU A 219 -8.25 -3.87 7.90
CA LEU A 219 -7.20 -4.17 6.92
C LEU A 219 -5.91 -4.75 7.53
N MET A 220 -5.86 -4.87 8.85
CA MET A 220 -4.73 -5.36 9.64
C MET A 220 -5.24 -6.08 10.89
N GLU A 221 -4.38 -6.90 11.50
CA GLU A 221 -4.68 -7.52 12.79
C GLU A 221 -4.75 -6.46 13.90
N SER A 222 -5.58 -6.71 14.92
CA SER A 222 -5.84 -5.72 15.97
C SER A 222 -4.59 -5.36 16.78
N GLU A 223 -3.67 -6.30 16.97
CA GLU A 223 -2.42 -6.09 17.71
C GLU A 223 -1.45 -5.24 16.89
N GLU A 224 -1.16 -5.65 15.65
CA GLU A 224 -0.32 -4.89 14.72
C GLU A 224 -0.82 -3.45 14.52
N GLN A 225 -2.14 -3.28 14.49
CA GLN A 225 -2.74 -1.96 14.36
C GLN A 225 -2.52 -1.10 15.62
N GLY A 226 -2.67 -1.69 16.81
CA GLY A 226 -2.41 -1.00 18.07
C GLY A 226 -0.95 -0.57 18.20
N ASP A 227 -0.01 -1.43 17.79
CA ASP A 227 1.42 -1.11 17.75
C ASP A 227 1.73 0.04 16.79
N LEU A 228 1.17 0.00 15.58
CA LEU A 228 1.38 1.04 14.59
C LEU A 228 0.83 2.39 15.05
N GLU A 229 -0.35 2.40 15.67
CA GLU A 229 -0.94 3.62 16.21
C GLU A 229 -0.11 4.18 17.36
N ARG A 230 0.36 3.34 18.30
CA ARG A 230 1.28 3.78 19.36
C ARG A 230 2.54 4.40 18.76
N LEU A 231 3.16 3.75 17.79
CA LEU A 231 4.34 4.26 17.09
C LEU A 231 4.09 5.64 16.45
N VAL A 232 2.98 5.78 15.73
CA VAL A 232 2.61 7.04 15.05
C VAL A 232 2.45 8.17 16.05
N TRP A 233 1.68 7.96 17.11
CA TRP A 233 1.39 9.00 18.08
C TRP A 233 2.60 9.32 18.96
N GLN A 234 3.43 8.33 19.30
CA GLN A 234 4.70 8.56 19.99
C GLN A 234 5.60 9.49 19.16
N ASN A 235 5.75 9.23 17.87
CA ASN A 235 6.57 10.07 17.00
C ASN A 235 5.99 11.49 16.85
N LEU A 236 4.67 11.63 16.75
CA LEU A 236 4.02 12.94 16.72
C LEU A 236 4.26 13.73 18.02
N LEU A 237 4.10 13.09 19.18
CA LEU A 237 4.35 13.72 20.48
C LEU A 237 5.82 14.14 20.63
N GLN A 238 6.77 13.29 20.21
CA GLN A 238 8.20 13.61 20.24
C GLN A 238 8.54 14.80 19.32
N ARG A 239 7.99 14.84 18.10
CA ARG A 239 8.17 15.99 17.18
C ARG A 239 7.61 17.28 17.76
N ALA A 240 6.43 17.26 18.39
CA ALA A 240 5.87 18.44 19.05
C ALA A 240 6.67 18.87 20.27
N ALA A 241 7.18 17.93 21.07
CA ALA A 241 8.06 18.25 22.17
C ALA A 241 9.38 18.87 21.69
N GLU A 242 9.94 18.40 20.58
CA GLU A 242 11.11 19.02 19.97
C GLU A 242 10.83 20.44 19.48
N GLU A 243 9.66 20.70 18.89
CA GLU A 243 9.21 22.03 18.53
C GLU A 243 9.10 22.95 19.75
N CYS A 244 8.52 22.48 20.86
CA CYS A 244 8.49 23.22 22.13
C CYS A 244 9.91 23.52 22.65
N ARG A 245 10.83 22.54 22.59
CA ARG A 245 12.23 22.72 23.02
C ARG A 245 12.95 23.82 22.22
N ARG A 246 12.74 23.88 20.90
CA ARG A 246 13.37 24.91 20.04
C ARG A 246 12.95 26.32 20.43
N HIS A 247 11.71 26.50 20.88
CA HIS A 247 11.17 27.81 21.27
C HIS A 247 11.25 28.08 22.78
N SER A 248 11.84 27.18 23.58
CA SER A 248 11.91 27.28 25.05
C SER A 248 12.66 28.51 25.58
N GLY A 249 13.43 29.20 24.73
CA GLY A 249 14.13 30.44 25.08
C GLY A 249 13.37 31.73 24.72
N GLU A 250 12.21 31.63 24.08
CA GLU A 250 11.42 32.78 23.68
C GLU A 250 10.42 33.19 24.79
N PRO A 251 10.10 34.48 24.94
CA PRO A 251 9.05 34.93 25.86
C PRO A 251 7.66 34.31 25.60
N SER A 252 7.46 33.79 24.38
CA SER A 252 6.27 33.10 23.89
C SER A 252 6.35 31.57 24.00
N ALA A 253 7.37 31.02 24.67
CA ALA A 253 7.52 29.58 24.86
C ALA A 253 6.22 28.96 25.41
N SER A 254 5.60 28.10 24.62
CA SER A 254 4.29 27.52 24.92
C SER A 254 4.31 26.02 24.65
N LEU A 255 3.66 25.27 25.53
CA LEU A 255 3.42 23.83 25.36
C LEU A 255 2.20 23.54 24.48
N GLU A 256 1.65 24.57 23.83
CA GLU A 256 0.48 24.47 22.95
C GLU A 256 0.61 23.39 21.85
N PRO A 257 1.75 23.21 21.14
CA PRO A 257 1.90 22.13 20.17
C PRO A 257 1.66 20.74 20.79
N LEU A 258 2.17 20.54 22.00
CA LEU A 258 2.08 19.27 22.73
C LEU A 258 0.67 19.04 23.30
N THR A 259 0.03 20.06 23.87
CA THR A 259 -1.34 19.96 24.40
C THR A 259 -2.38 19.78 23.30
N LYS A 260 -2.23 20.47 22.16
CA LYS A 260 -3.07 20.25 20.98
C LYS A 260 -3.03 18.80 20.49
N LEU A 261 -1.84 18.22 20.38
CA LEU A 261 -1.70 16.80 20.00
C LEU A 261 -2.35 15.86 21.01
N TRP A 262 -2.25 16.17 22.31
CA TRP A 262 -2.93 15.40 23.33
C TRP A 262 -4.46 15.44 23.17
N ASP A 263 -5.00 16.58 22.79
CA ASP A 263 -6.42 16.75 22.51
C ASP A 263 -6.89 16.14 21.19
N GLU A 264 -5.98 15.85 20.26
CA GLU A 264 -6.25 15.10 19.02
C GLU A 264 -6.19 13.57 19.23
N LEU A 265 -5.54 13.08 20.30
CA LEU A 265 -5.38 11.64 20.55
C LEU A 265 -6.73 10.92 20.60
N PRO A 266 -6.86 9.78 19.91
CA PRO A 266 -7.99 8.88 20.08
C PRO A 266 -8.18 8.43 21.54
N GLY A 267 -9.44 8.30 21.96
CA GLY A 267 -9.77 8.00 23.37
C GLY A 267 -9.18 6.69 23.92
N PHE A 268 -8.94 5.69 23.08
CA PHE A 268 -8.30 4.44 23.50
C PHE A 268 -6.79 4.63 23.80
N LEU A 269 -6.09 5.51 23.07
CA LEU A 269 -4.69 5.84 23.36
C LEU A 269 -4.55 6.74 24.59
N ARG A 270 -5.55 7.57 24.90
CA ARG A 270 -5.57 8.33 26.17
C ARG A 270 -5.75 7.44 27.42
N ARG A 271 -6.01 6.15 27.24
CA ARG A 271 -6.07 5.13 28.30
C ARG A 271 -4.90 4.16 28.24
N ASP A 272 -4.09 4.22 27.19
CA ASP A 272 -2.92 3.38 27.01
C ASP A 272 -1.80 3.86 27.94
N GLU A 273 -1.33 2.97 28.81
CA GLU A 273 -0.33 3.28 29.84
C GLU A 273 0.97 3.83 29.24
N HIS A 274 1.42 3.26 28.12
CA HIS A 274 2.66 3.67 27.45
C HIS A 274 2.55 5.10 26.91
N THR A 275 1.42 5.42 26.27
CA THR A 275 1.15 6.75 25.72
C THR A 275 1.05 7.81 26.83
N ILE A 276 0.35 7.49 27.92
CA ILE A 276 0.23 8.39 29.09
C ILE A 276 1.61 8.64 29.70
N ARG A 277 2.40 7.59 29.92
CA ARG A 277 3.75 7.67 30.48
C ARG A 277 4.66 8.55 29.63
N GLU A 278 4.62 8.37 28.32
CA GLU A 278 5.42 9.16 27.38
C GLU A 278 5.03 10.64 27.43
N TYR A 279 3.73 10.93 27.36
CA TYR A 279 3.24 12.30 27.41
C TYR A 279 3.58 13.00 28.75
N ALA A 280 3.39 12.31 29.88
CA ALA A 280 3.76 12.84 31.19
C ALA A 280 5.27 13.09 31.32
N ARG A 281 6.11 12.23 30.73
CA ARG A 281 7.57 12.44 30.68
C ARG A 281 7.92 13.67 29.85
N LEU A 282 7.30 13.84 28.68
CA LEU A 282 7.54 15.00 27.81
C LEU A 282 7.11 16.31 28.48
N LEU A 283 5.98 16.32 29.21
CA LEU A 283 5.57 17.48 30.00
C LEU A 283 6.63 17.84 31.07
N ALA A 284 7.12 16.84 31.81
CA ALA A 284 8.15 17.04 32.82
C ALA A 284 9.47 17.53 32.21
N ASP A 285 9.92 16.92 31.11
CA ASP A 285 11.14 17.31 30.39
C ASP A 285 11.08 18.73 29.82
N LEU A 286 9.88 19.21 29.50
CA LEU A 286 9.60 20.58 29.05
C LEU A 286 9.37 21.58 30.20
N GLY A 287 9.48 21.12 31.45
CA GLY A 287 9.39 21.95 32.66
C GLY A 287 7.99 22.08 33.28
N ASP A 288 6.94 21.53 32.67
CA ASP A 288 5.58 21.52 33.24
C ASP A 288 5.32 20.23 34.04
N GLU A 289 6.14 20.04 35.08
CA GLU A 289 6.01 18.94 36.02
C GLU A 289 4.68 18.97 36.79
N ALA A 290 4.07 20.16 36.93
CA ALA A 290 2.79 20.35 37.59
C ALA A 290 1.63 19.72 36.81
N GLN A 291 1.57 19.95 35.50
CA GLN A 291 0.58 19.31 34.64
C GLN A 291 0.81 17.79 34.55
N ALA A 292 2.07 17.35 34.49
CA ALA A 292 2.42 15.93 34.50
C ALA A 292 1.91 15.23 35.79
N GLU A 293 2.15 15.85 36.95
CA GLU A 293 1.66 15.35 38.24
C GLU A 293 0.12 15.24 38.28
N THR A 294 -0.57 16.28 37.82
CA THR A 294 -2.05 16.31 37.78
C THR A 294 -2.62 15.20 36.90
N LEU A 295 -2.01 14.98 35.73
CA LEU A 295 -2.38 13.90 34.82
C LEU A 295 -2.17 12.53 35.46
N LEU A 296 -0.97 12.27 35.99
CA LEU A 296 -0.61 10.99 36.60
C LEU A 296 -1.51 10.69 37.81
N ARG A 297 -1.78 11.68 38.67
CA ARG A 297 -2.71 11.57 39.79
C ARG A 297 -4.10 11.11 39.34
N LYS A 298 -4.62 11.71 38.26
CA LYS A 298 -5.93 11.37 37.69
C LYS A 298 -5.96 9.96 37.10
N VAL A 299 -4.90 9.57 36.38
CA VAL A 299 -4.80 8.25 35.74
C VAL A 299 -4.67 7.16 36.78
N LEU A 300 -3.74 7.28 37.74
CA LEU A 300 -3.45 6.29 38.78
C LEU A 300 -4.67 5.97 39.65
N ARG A 301 -5.61 6.92 39.82
CA ARG A 301 -6.87 6.69 40.53
C ARG A 301 -7.77 5.65 39.85
N ASN A 302 -7.76 5.61 38.52
CA ASN A 302 -8.65 4.73 37.74
C ASN A 302 -7.91 3.51 37.17
N HIS A 303 -6.64 3.68 36.82
CA HIS A 303 -5.78 2.68 36.19
C HIS A 303 -4.40 2.73 36.85
N TRP A 304 -4.15 1.80 37.75
CA TRP A 304 -2.87 1.68 38.43
C TRP A 304 -1.80 1.12 37.50
N GLY A 305 -0.63 1.76 37.46
CA GLY A 305 0.54 1.31 36.73
C GLY A 305 1.81 1.56 37.54
N ASP A 306 2.65 0.52 37.69
CA ASP A 306 3.90 0.58 38.45
C ASP A 306 4.88 1.60 37.85
N GLU A 307 4.94 1.71 36.53
CA GLU A 307 5.77 2.70 35.85
C GLU A 307 5.21 4.12 35.99
N LEU A 308 3.88 4.27 36.00
CA LEU A 308 3.22 5.56 36.17
C LEU A 308 3.44 6.12 37.58
N VAL A 309 3.39 5.27 38.62
CA VAL A 309 3.67 5.72 39.99
C VAL A 309 5.16 6.02 40.21
N ASN A 310 6.06 5.27 39.56
CA ASN A 310 7.49 5.60 39.56
C ASN A 310 7.70 7.01 38.97
N LEU A 311 7.08 7.33 37.83
CA LEU A 311 7.13 8.66 37.22
C LEU A 311 6.47 9.72 38.10
N TYR A 312 5.36 9.40 38.77
CA TYR A 312 4.70 10.31 39.72
C TYR A 312 5.64 10.76 40.85
N GLY A 313 6.47 9.86 41.36
CA GLY A 313 7.48 10.18 42.38
C GLY A 313 8.62 11.06 41.86
N ARG A 314 8.84 11.11 40.54
CA ARG A 314 9.90 11.92 39.90
C ARG A 314 9.45 13.36 39.67
N VAL A 315 8.21 13.57 39.21
CA VAL A 315 7.69 14.91 38.85
C VAL A 315 7.28 15.73 40.07
N LYS A 316 7.52 17.04 40.05
CA LYS A 316 7.18 18.04 41.06
C LYS A 316 5.83 18.70 40.77
N GLY A 317 4.84 18.36 41.58
CA GLY A 317 3.56 19.08 41.60
C GLY A 317 3.69 20.51 42.16
N LEU A 318 2.64 21.31 41.97
CA LEU A 318 2.54 22.68 42.52
C LEU A 318 2.60 22.69 44.06
N LYS A 319 2.07 21.64 44.69
CA LYS A 319 1.98 21.48 46.14
C LYS A 319 2.56 20.13 46.55
N PRO A 320 3.87 20.08 46.90
CA PRO A 320 4.57 18.84 47.23
C PRO A 320 3.98 18.08 48.43
N ASP A 321 3.39 18.80 49.38
CA ASP A 321 2.72 18.28 50.57
C ASP A 321 1.44 17.53 50.22
N GLU A 322 0.58 18.13 49.38
CA GLU A 322 -0.61 17.46 48.85
C GLU A 322 -0.23 16.25 47.98
N GLN A 323 0.84 16.35 47.19
CA GLN A 323 1.36 15.26 46.37
C GLN A 323 1.76 14.04 47.22
N LEU A 324 2.47 14.27 48.33
CA LEU A 324 2.86 13.22 49.28
C LEU A 324 1.62 12.59 49.94
N LEU A 325 0.69 13.41 50.44
CA LEU A 325 -0.50 12.94 51.14
C LEU A 325 -1.37 12.04 50.25
N VAL A 326 -1.50 12.38 48.97
CA VAL A 326 -2.21 11.55 47.98
C VAL A 326 -1.51 10.20 47.78
N ALA A 327 -0.18 10.18 47.65
CA ALA A 327 0.56 8.93 47.53
C ALA A 327 0.49 8.07 48.81
N GLU A 328 0.53 8.68 49.99
CA GLU A 328 0.35 7.97 51.27
C GLU A 328 -1.05 7.35 51.38
N GLN A 329 -2.07 7.99 50.80
CA GLN A 329 -3.40 7.40 50.71
C GLN A 329 -3.41 6.14 49.83
N TRP A 330 -2.70 6.13 48.69
CA TRP A 330 -2.57 4.93 47.85
C TRP A 330 -1.84 3.78 48.57
N LEU A 331 -0.95 4.09 49.51
CA LEU A 331 -0.22 3.08 50.28
C LEU A 331 -1.15 2.26 51.16
N LYS A 332 -2.25 2.85 51.66
CA LYS A 332 -3.25 2.14 52.46
C LYS A 332 -3.89 0.99 51.68
N ASP A 333 -4.16 1.22 50.40
CA ASP A 333 -4.73 0.22 49.49
C ASP A 333 -3.65 -0.73 48.93
N ARG A 334 -2.38 -0.30 48.92
CA ARG A 334 -1.26 -1.00 48.26
C ARG A 334 0.02 -1.02 49.12
N PRO A 335 -0.01 -1.64 50.32
CA PRO A 335 1.11 -1.55 51.27
C PRO A 335 2.41 -2.21 50.78
N ASN A 336 2.32 -3.21 49.91
CA ASN A 336 3.47 -3.99 49.42
C ASN A 336 3.89 -3.63 47.97
N ASN A 337 3.53 -2.45 47.47
CA ASN A 337 3.97 -2.01 46.15
C ASN A 337 5.34 -1.29 46.23
N ALA A 338 6.38 -1.93 45.68
CA ALA A 338 7.75 -1.44 45.76
C ALA A 338 7.97 -0.11 45.00
N GLU A 339 7.30 0.11 43.87
CA GLU A 339 7.41 1.35 43.08
C GLU A 339 6.71 2.52 43.77
N LEU A 340 5.56 2.26 44.42
CA LEU A 340 4.89 3.26 45.24
C LEU A 340 5.76 3.67 46.43
N LEU A 341 6.40 2.72 47.10
CA LEU A 341 7.32 3.03 48.21
C LEU A 341 8.54 3.82 47.73
N LEU A 342 9.08 3.51 46.55
CA LEU A 342 10.13 4.31 45.92
C LEU A 342 9.65 5.74 45.63
N ALA A 343 8.44 5.90 45.07
CA ALA A 343 7.84 7.20 44.83
C ALA A 343 7.62 7.99 46.13
N LEU A 344 7.10 7.34 47.18
CA LEU A 344 6.90 7.93 48.51
C LEU A 344 8.21 8.38 49.15
N GLY A 345 9.29 7.62 48.98
CA GLY A 345 10.61 8.03 49.43
C GLY A 345 11.05 9.34 48.79
N ARG A 346 10.89 9.47 47.46
CA ARG A 346 11.20 10.71 46.72
C ARG A 346 10.34 11.89 47.14
N LEU A 347 9.03 11.67 47.29
CA LEU A 347 8.10 12.70 47.73
C LEU A 347 8.40 13.13 49.18
N SER A 348 8.81 12.20 50.04
CA SER A 348 9.24 12.50 51.41
C SER A 348 10.52 13.34 51.41
N LEU A 349 11.51 13.03 50.56
CA LEU A 349 12.70 13.89 50.40
C LEU A 349 12.32 15.30 49.96
N ARG A 350 11.39 15.43 49.01
CA ARG A 350 10.94 16.75 48.52
C ARG A 350 10.24 17.58 49.59
N ASN A 351 9.64 16.92 50.59
CA ASN A 351 9.02 17.53 51.76
C ASN A 351 9.98 17.58 52.97
N GLU A 352 11.27 17.32 52.77
CA GLU A 352 12.31 17.36 53.81
C GLU A 352 12.10 16.34 54.96
N LEU A 353 11.35 15.27 54.71
CA LEU A 353 11.06 14.19 55.65
C LEU A 353 12.07 13.05 55.51
N TRP A 354 13.33 13.31 55.84
CA TRP A 354 14.47 12.41 55.59
C TRP A 354 14.31 11.01 56.20
N GLY A 355 13.85 10.93 57.45
CA GLY A 355 13.66 9.66 58.16
C GLY A 355 12.60 8.77 57.50
N LYS A 356 11.45 9.34 57.14
CA LYS A 356 10.40 8.65 56.38
C LYS A 356 10.91 8.22 55.00
N ALA A 357 11.67 9.08 54.32
CA ALA A 357 12.22 8.76 53.02
C ALA A 357 13.12 7.52 53.07
N ARG A 358 14.02 7.44 54.07
CA ARG A 358 14.86 6.27 54.30
C ARG A 358 14.03 5.01 54.52
N GLU A 359 13.04 5.05 55.42
CA GLU A 359 12.18 3.90 55.72
C GLU A 359 11.43 3.40 54.47
N TYR A 360 10.89 4.30 53.66
CA TYR A 360 10.23 3.95 52.42
C TYR A 360 11.20 3.32 51.40
N PHE A 361 12.40 3.86 51.21
CA PHE A 361 13.39 3.28 50.30
C PHE A 361 13.90 1.91 50.79
N GLU A 362 14.18 1.75 52.08
CA GLU A 362 14.58 0.46 52.66
C GLU A 362 13.48 -0.60 52.49
N THR A 363 12.23 -0.21 52.70
CA THR A 363 11.08 -1.11 52.54
C THR A 363 10.86 -1.46 51.06
N SER A 364 10.94 -0.48 50.16
CA SER A 364 10.93 -0.72 48.71
C SER A 364 12.03 -1.72 48.31
N LEU A 365 13.26 -1.51 48.78
CA LEU A 365 14.42 -2.36 48.46
C LEU A 365 14.29 -3.79 49.01
N ARG A 366 13.68 -3.96 50.19
CA ARG A 366 13.38 -5.27 50.78
C ARG A 366 12.34 -6.04 49.95
N LEU A 367 11.33 -5.36 49.41
CA LEU A 367 10.30 -5.98 48.58
C LEU A 367 10.80 -6.30 47.18
N ARG A 368 11.46 -5.34 46.52
CA ARG A 368 12.03 -5.50 45.18
C ARG A 368 13.38 -4.80 45.15
N ARG A 369 14.42 -5.57 44.88
CA ARG A 369 15.76 -5.01 44.62
C ARG A 369 15.77 -4.29 43.27
N SER A 370 15.74 -2.96 43.32
CA SER A 370 15.85 -2.09 42.14
C SER A 370 17.12 -1.24 42.22
N ARG A 371 17.81 -1.09 41.08
CA ARG A 371 18.98 -0.20 40.95
C ARG A 371 18.64 1.22 41.33
N GLU A 372 17.45 1.64 40.93
CA GLU A 372 16.93 2.98 41.18
C GLU A 372 16.75 3.24 42.68
N THR A 373 16.11 2.32 43.40
CA THR A 373 15.96 2.42 44.86
C THR A 373 17.31 2.40 45.58
N MET A 374 18.26 1.57 45.15
CA MET A 374 19.61 1.55 45.73
C MET A 374 20.34 2.88 45.53
N ALA A 375 20.25 3.48 44.34
CA ALA A 375 20.87 4.76 44.05
C ALA A 375 20.25 5.89 44.89
N GLU A 376 18.91 5.92 45.01
CA GLU A 376 18.20 6.90 45.84
C GLU A 376 18.56 6.79 47.33
N LEU A 377 18.57 5.58 47.88
CA LEU A 377 18.95 5.33 49.26
C LEU A 377 20.42 5.66 49.52
N SER A 378 21.32 5.31 48.59
CA SER A 378 22.74 5.63 48.70
C SER A 378 22.96 7.16 48.68
N ARG A 379 22.26 7.87 47.80
CA ARG A 379 22.28 9.34 47.73
C ARG A 379 21.83 9.96 49.04
N LEU A 380 20.71 9.49 49.60
CA LEU A 380 20.21 9.96 50.90
C LEU A 380 21.22 9.71 52.02
N ASN A 381 21.75 8.48 52.14
CA ASN A 381 22.72 8.12 53.18
C ASN A 381 24.00 8.97 53.12
N ALA A 382 24.50 9.28 51.92
CA ALA A 382 25.65 10.17 51.75
C ALA A 382 25.37 11.58 52.32
N HIS A 383 24.18 12.13 52.06
CA HIS A 383 23.79 13.45 52.59
C HIS A 383 23.45 13.45 54.09
N MET A 384 23.18 12.28 54.69
CA MET A 384 22.97 12.12 56.13
C MET A 384 24.26 11.81 56.91
N GLY A 385 25.42 11.82 56.26
CA GLY A 385 26.72 11.53 56.90
C GLY A 385 27.05 10.03 57.01
N GLU A 386 26.24 9.16 56.43
CA GLU A 386 26.45 7.70 56.39
C GLU A 386 27.20 7.27 55.11
N GLY A 387 28.35 7.90 54.85
CA GLY A 387 29.11 7.70 53.60
C GLY A 387 29.55 6.25 53.35
N GLU A 388 30.00 5.54 54.39
CA GLU A 388 30.43 4.14 54.27
C GLU A 388 29.26 3.21 53.87
N ASN A 389 28.08 3.42 54.45
CA ASN A 389 26.87 2.68 54.10
C ASN A 389 26.44 2.96 52.66
N SER A 390 26.53 4.21 52.22
CA SER A 390 26.25 4.62 50.84
C SER A 390 27.15 3.90 49.83
N VAL A 391 28.47 3.93 50.05
CA VAL A 391 29.44 3.25 49.17
C VAL A 391 29.22 1.75 49.16
N LYS A 392 29.00 1.13 50.33
CA LYS A 392 28.76 -0.31 50.44
C LYS A 392 27.50 -0.72 49.67
N LEU A 393 26.42 0.04 49.77
CA LEU A 393 25.17 -0.25 49.07
C LEU A 393 25.34 -0.15 47.54
N LEU A 394 26.01 0.89 47.04
CA LEU A 394 26.35 1.06 45.62
C LEU A 394 27.24 -0.09 45.11
N MET A 395 28.29 -0.44 45.85
CA MET A 395 29.20 -1.53 45.48
C MET A 395 28.49 -2.89 45.42
N GLN A 396 27.59 -3.16 46.37
CA GLN A 396 26.77 -4.38 46.34
C GLN A 396 25.87 -4.46 45.10
N GLY A 397 25.28 -3.33 44.71
CA GLY A 397 24.51 -3.23 43.47
C GLY A 397 25.38 -3.55 42.25
N LEU A 398 26.53 -2.87 42.14
CA LEU A 398 27.45 -2.99 41.01
C LEU A 398 27.99 -4.43 40.85
N VAL A 399 28.50 -5.03 41.93
CA VAL A 399 29.09 -6.38 41.91
C VAL A 399 28.06 -7.42 41.45
N LYS A 400 26.83 -7.32 41.98
CA LYS A 400 25.75 -8.26 41.64
C LYS A 400 25.27 -8.09 40.20
N ASP A 401 25.18 -6.86 39.73
CA ASP A 401 24.76 -6.53 38.37
C ASP A 401 25.80 -6.89 37.30
N SER A 402 27.08 -6.79 37.64
CA SER A 402 28.18 -7.11 36.73
C SER A 402 28.49 -8.62 36.63
N GLY A 403 27.85 -9.46 37.45
CA GLY A 403 28.06 -10.92 37.41
C GLY A 403 29.53 -11.32 37.60
N LEU A 404 30.24 -10.57 38.45
CA LEU A 404 31.69 -10.74 38.60
C LEU A 404 32.02 -12.14 39.13
N PRO A 405 33.08 -12.78 38.61
CA PRO A 405 33.54 -14.06 39.13
C PRO A 405 34.05 -13.90 40.57
N ASP A 406 33.96 -14.97 41.36
CA ASP A 406 34.49 -15.01 42.72
C ASP A 406 36.03 -15.09 42.66
N LEU A 407 36.71 -14.01 42.99
CA LEU A 407 38.16 -13.87 42.95
C LEU A 407 38.71 -13.68 44.38
N PRO A 408 39.87 -14.25 44.71
CA PRO A 408 40.47 -14.07 46.01
C PRO A 408 40.83 -12.60 46.24
N MET A 409 40.27 -12.00 47.29
CA MET A 409 40.54 -10.61 47.68
C MET A 409 41.64 -10.55 48.75
N PRO A 410 42.46 -9.47 48.79
CA PRO A 410 43.43 -9.26 49.85
C PRO A 410 42.74 -9.24 51.22
N LYS A 411 43.32 -9.94 52.20
CA LYS A 411 42.84 -9.85 53.59
C LYS A 411 43.26 -8.49 54.14
N ALA A 412 42.27 -7.72 54.62
CA ALA A 412 42.48 -6.45 55.29
C ALA A 412 43.18 -6.64 56.64
#